data_AF-A0A0B1S7P8-F1
#
_entry.id   AF-A0A0B1S7P8-F1
#
_cell.length_a   1.000
_cell.length_b   1.000
_cell.length_c   1.000
_cell.angle_alpha   90.00
_cell.angle_beta   90.00
_cell.angle_gamma   90.00
#
_symmetry.space_group_name_H-M   'P 1'
#
loop_
_entity.id
_entity.type
_entity.pdbx_description
1 polymer ?
#
loop_
_entity_poly.entity_id
_entity_poly.type
_entity_poly.pdbx_seq_one_letter_code
_entity_poly.pdbx_strand_id
1 'polypeptide(L)'
;MKRKCFEAGAYAGQLHDAFYAYAKALNSTLQRNSSDYSNGRAILKNLPNEFQGISGKVVMSENGIRKPFLYFDGLNKNGKQILIGTVFVDGSKGYYTPEITDEADIWHAWGGKKPLAVPVCGFLGNQKPRGT
;
A
#
# COMPACT_ATOMS: atom_id res chain seq x y z
N MET A 1 -34.63 3.48 8.22
CA MET A 1 -33.53 3.75 9.17
C MET A 1 -32.21 3.66 8.41
N LYS A 2 -31.62 4.80 8.00
CA LYS A 2 -30.29 4.82 7.37
C LYS A 2 -29.28 4.48 8.46
N ARG A 3 -28.53 3.39 8.30
CA ARG A 3 -27.42 3.06 9.20
C ARG A 3 -26.40 4.20 9.10
N LYS A 4 -26.18 4.93 10.19
CA LYS A 4 -24.97 5.73 10.37
C LYS A 4 -23.83 4.71 10.41
N CYS A 5 -23.12 4.54 9.31
CA CYS A 5 -21.83 3.86 9.34
C CYS A 5 -20.89 4.79 10.11
N PHE A 6 -20.48 4.37 11.31
CA PHE A 6 -19.24 4.88 11.88
C PHE A 6 -18.14 4.32 10.99
N GLU A 7 -17.65 5.13 10.06
CA GLU A 7 -16.48 4.77 9.29
C GLU A 7 -15.29 4.83 10.24
N ALA A 8 -14.62 3.70 10.44
CA ALA A 8 -13.37 3.69 11.17
C ALA A 8 -12.37 4.59 10.44
N GLY A 9 -11.54 5.33 11.19
CA GLY A 9 -10.55 6.20 10.57
C GLY A 9 -9.67 5.43 9.58
N ALA A 10 -9.20 6.10 8.52
CA ALA A 10 -8.45 5.46 7.42
C ALA A 10 -7.28 4.59 7.88
N TYR A 11 -6.68 4.89 9.04
CA TYR A 11 -5.54 4.17 9.61
C TYR A 11 -5.88 3.28 10.82
N ALA A 12 -7.16 3.14 11.18
CA ALA A 12 -7.58 2.33 12.32
C ALA A 12 -7.14 0.86 12.16
N GLY A 13 -7.25 0.32 10.94
CA GLY A 13 -6.75 -1.03 10.64
C GLY A 13 -5.23 -1.17 10.80
N GLN A 14 -4.47 -0.11 10.49
CA GLN A 14 -3.02 -0.12 10.67
C GLN A 14 -2.63 -0.10 12.15
N LEU A 15 -3.33 0.70 12.96
CA LEU A 15 -3.13 0.73 14.41
C LEU A 15 -3.48 -0.62 15.05
N HIS A 16 -4.60 -1.22 14.63
CA HIS A 16 -4.98 -2.57 15.04
C HIS A 16 -3.86 -3.58 14.74
N ASP A 17 -3.36 -3.59 13.51
CA ASP A 17 -2.33 -4.54 13.09
C ASP A 17 -0.99 -4.32 13.79
N ALA A 18 -0.64 -3.08 14.12
CA ALA A 18 0.53 -2.77 14.94
C ALA A 18 0.41 -3.37 16.35
N PHE A 19 -0.74 -3.21 17.00
CA PHE A 19 -0.98 -3.82 18.30
C PHE A 19 -1.01 -5.35 18.23
N TYR A 20 -1.59 -5.92 17.18
CA TYR A 20 -1.63 -7.35 16.98
C TYR A 20 -0.24 -7.95 16.74
N ALA A 21 0.63 -7.27 15.98
CA ALA A 21 2.03 -7.65 15.82
C ALA A 21 2.77 -7.64 17.17
N TYR A 22 2.56 -6.61 17.98
CA TYR A 22 3.12 -6.53 19.33
C TYR A 22 2.63 -7.69 20.21
N ALA A 23 1.32 -7.97 20.24
CA ALA A 23 0.76 -9.05 21.04
C ALA A 23 1.33 -10.43 20.65
N LYS A 24 1.50 -10.69 19.35
CA LYS A 24 2.17 -11.90 18.86
C LYS A 24 3.63 -11.98 19.30
N ALA A 25 4.37 -10.87 19.17
CA ALA A 25 5.77 -10.81 19.55
C ALA A 25 5.98 -10.99 21.06
N LEU A 26 5.10 -10.37 21.87
CA LEU A 26 5.10 -10.52 23.32
C LEU A 26 4.79 -11.97 23.71
N ASN A 27 3.76 -12.60 23.13
CA ASN A 27 3.44 -13.99 23.40
C ASN A 27 4.63 -14.92 23.10
N SER A 28 5.27 -14.77 21.93
CA SER A 28 6.47 -15.54 21.58
C SER A 28 7.66 -15.27 22.52
N THR A 29 7.80 -14.03 23.01
CA THR A 29 8.83 -13.66 23.99
C THR A 29 8.59 -14.36 25.33
N LEU A 30 7.36 -14.32 25.84
CA LEU A 30 6.98 -14.92 27.12
C LEU A 30 7.09 -16.45 27.11
N GLN A 31 6.82 -17.09 25.97
CA GLN A 31 7.03 -18.54 25.80
C GLN A 31 8.51 -18.94 25.88
N ARG A 32 9.43 -18.04 25.53
CA ARG A 32 10.88 -18.28 25.66
C ARG A 32 11.39 -17.94 27.05
N ASN A 33 10.94 -16.83 27.62
CA ASN A 33 11.28 -16.39 28.96
C ASN A 33 10.18 -15.48 29.51
N SER A 34 9.49 -15.94 30.55
CA SER A 34 8.38 -15.19 31.17
C SER A 34 8.80 -13.85 31.76
N SER A 35 10.09 -13.68 32.09
CA SER A 35 10.62 -12.45 32.68
C SER A 35 10.97 -11.37 31.66
N ASP A 36 10.94 -11.67 30.35
CA ASP A 36 11.33 -10.75 29.28
C ASP A 36 10.17 -9.83 28.79
N TYR A 37 9.07 -9.73 29.54
CA TYR A 37 7.89 -8.92 29.17
C TYR A 37 8.19 -7.43 28.97
N SER A 38 9.24 -6.91 29.60
CA SER A 38 9.72 -5.52 29.48
C SER A 38 10.98 -5.40 28.61
N ASN A 39 11.52 -6.51 28.11
CA ASN A 39 12.71 -6.53 27.28
C ASN A 39 12.35 -6.22 25.82
N GLY A 40 12.30 -4.93 25.48
CA GLY A 40 11.93 -4.46 24.15
C GLY A 40 12.76 -5.07 23.02
N ARG A 41 14.05 -5.35 23.25
CA ARG A 41 14.91 -6.01 22.26
C ARG A 41 14.51 -7.48 22.04
N ALA A 42 14.12 -8.18 23.09
CA ALA A 42 13.60 -9.54 22.97
C ALA A 42 12.26 -9.56 22.22
N ILE A 43 11.37 -8.60 22.51
CA ILE A 43 10.08 -8.45 21.83
C ILE A 43 10.29 -8.17 20.33
N LEU A 44 11.13 -7.20 19.98
CA LEU A 44 11.41 -6.88 18.56
C LEU A 44 11.98 -8.08 17.79
N LYS A 45 12.88 -8.86 18.41
CA LYS A 45 13.43 -10.08 17.80
C LYS A 45 12.39 -11.18 17.56
N ASN A 46 11.27 -11.14 18.25
CA ASN A 46 10.18 -12.10 18.13
C ASN A 46 8.99 -11.57 17.31
N LEU A 47 9.16 -10.43 16.61
CA LEU A 47 8.15 -9.96 15.67
C LEU A 47 7.91 -11.00 14.57
N PRO A 48 6.64 -11.23 14.17
CA PRO A 48 6.34 -12.10 13.05
C PRO A 48 6.81 -11.45 11.73
N ASN A 49 7.50 -12.24 10.90
CA ASN A 49 7.88 -11.79 9.55
C ASN A 49 6.67 -11.52 8.66
N GLU A 50 5.60 -12.31 8.82
CA GLU A 50 4.35 -12.18 8.09
C GLU A 50 3.16 -12.58 8.95
N PHE A 51 2.04 -11.89 8.80
CA PHE A 51 0.76 -12.31 9.36
C PHE A 51 -0.44 -11.72 8.61
N GLN A 52 -1.60 -12.37 8.75
CA GLN A 52 -2.87 -11.79 8.33
C GLN A 52 -3.39 -10.83 9.42
N GLY A 53 -3.46 -9.55 9.09
CA GLY A 53 -4.08 -8.50 9.90
C GLY A 53 -5.48 -8.14 9.39
N ILE A 54 -6.12 -7.17 10.05
CA ILE A 54 -7.41 -6.63 9.62
C ILE A 54 -7.26 -5.77 8.36
N SER A 55 -6.09 -5.16 8.14
CA SER A 55 -5.77 -4.44 6.90
C SER A 55 -5.29 -5.34 5.76
N GLY A 56 -5.35 -6.66 5.92
CA GLY A 56 -4.85 -7.63 4.94
C GLY A 56 -3.54 -8.28 5.37
N LYS A 57 -2.80 -8.83 4.39
CA LYS A 57 -1.48 -9.42 4.62
C LYS A 57 -0.48 -8.34 5.05
N VAL A 58 0.17 -8.55 6.19
CA VAL A 58 1.21 -7.68 6.74
C VAL A 58 2.54 -8.41 6.65
N VAL A 59 3.52 -7.76 6.03
CA VAL A 59 4.90 -8.25 5.96
C VAL A 59 5.79 -7.28 6.71
N MET A 60 6.61 -7.78 7.62
CA MET A 60 7.53 -7.00 8.44
C MET A 60 8.97 -7.23 7.96
N SER A 61 9.80 -6.20 8.06
CA SER A 61 11.25 -6.35 7.97
C SER A 61 11.82 -6.85 9.30
N GLU A 62 13.04 -7.36 9.27
CA GLU A 62 13.76 -7.82 10.46
C GLU A 62 13.97 -6.70 11.50
N ASN A 63 13.93 -5.43 11.06
CA ASN A 63 14.07 -4.25 11.92
C ASN A 63 12.72 -3.78 12.51
N GLY A 64 11.65 -4.54 12.33
CA GLY A 64 10.32 -4.21 12.83
C GLY A 64 9.60 -3.12 12.04
N ILE A 65 9.99 -2.89 10.79
CA ILE A 65 9.33 -1.92 9.89
C ILE A 65 8.36 -2.69 8.99
N ARG A 66 7.09 -2.28 8.94
CA ARG A 66 6.13 -2.84 7.99
C ARG A 66 6.54 -2.50 6.55
N LYS A 67 6.67 -3.52 5.70
CA LYS A 67 6.83 -3.34 4.26
C LYS A 67 5.50 -2.86 3.67
N PRO A 68 5.44 -1.68 3.03
CA PRO A 68 4.18 -1.11 2.61
C PRO A 68 3.65 -1.78 1.34
N PHE A 69 2.32 -1.92 1.31
CA PHE A 69 1.54 -2.12 0.09
C PHE A 69 0.85 -0.80 -0.21
N LEU A 70 1.14 -0.22 -1.38
CA LEU A 70 0.48 0.98 -1.88
C LEU A 70 -0.58 0.58 -2.89
N TYR A 71 -1.71 1.28 -2.87
CA TYR A 71 -2.82 1.06 -3.78
C TYR A 71 -2.85 2.24 -4.75
N PHE A 72 -2.82 1.92 -6.04
CA PHE A 72 -2.97 2.91 -7.10
C PHE A 72 -4.44 2.91 -7.52
N ASP A 73 -5.19 3.86 -6.98
CA ASP A 73 -6.61 4.04 -7.27
C ASP A 73 -6.83 5.16 -8.27
N GLY A 74 -7.92 5.05 -9.04
CA GLY A 74 -8.38 6.11 -9.94
C GLY A 74 -9.90 6.11 -10.07
N LEU A 75 -10.42 7.02 -10.88
CA LEU A 75 -11.84 7.06 -11.23
C LEU A 75 -12.04 6.49 -12.62
N ASN A 76 -13.07 5.68 -12.81
CA ASN A 76 -13.49 5.26 -14.14
C ASN A 76 -14.41 6.31 -14.80
N LYS A 77 -14.84 6.03 -16.05
CA LYS A 77 -15.74 6.91 -16.83
C LYS A 77 -17.07 7.27 -16.16
N ASN A 78 -17.50 6.51 -15.16
CA ASN A 78 -18.73 6.75 -14.40
C ASN A 78 -18.46 7.51 -13.09
N GLY A 79 -17.23 7.97 -12.85
CA GLY A 79 -16.82 8.62 -11.60
C GLY A 79 -16.71 7.66 -10.41
N LYS A 80 -16.68 6.34 -10.65
CA LYS A 80 -16.53 5.34 -9.59
C LYS A 80 -15.05 5.04 -9.36
N GLN A 81 -14.63 4.98 -8.10
CA GLN A 81 -13.28 4.53 -7.73
C GLN A 81 -13.04 3.09 -8.18
N ILE A 82 -11.89 2.87 -8.81
CA ILE A 82 -11.38 1.58 -9.25
C ILE A 82 -9.94 1.43 -8.79
N LEU A 83 -9.56 0.20 -8.42
CA LEU A 83 -8.17 -0.16 -8.17
C LEU A 83 -7.49 -0.42 -9.51
N ILE A 84 -6.48 0.37 -9.83
CA ILE A 84 -5.71 0.26 -11.08
C ILE A 84 -4.57 -0.75 -10.92
N GLY A 85 -3.95 -0.76 -9.74
CA GLY A 85 -2.86 -1.65 -9.44
C GLY A 85 -2.39 -1.53 -8.00
N THR A 86 -1.49 -2.42 -7.61
CA THR A 86 -0.82 -2.38 -6.31
C THR A 86 0.68 -2.24 -6.48
N VAL A 87 1.36 -1.65 -5.49
CA VAL A 87 2.82 -1.59 -5.41
C VAL A 87 3.26 -2.15 -4.07
N PHE A 88 3.93 -3.30 -4.09
CA PHE A 88 4.62 -3.81 -2.91
C PHE A 88 6.03 -3.22 -2.85
N VAL A 89 6.47 -2.72 -1.69
CA VAL A 89 7.82 -2.16 -1.53
C VAL A 89 8.67 -3.04 -0.63
N ASP A 90 9.81 -3.48 -1.14
CA ASP A 90 10.84 -4.18 -0.38
C ASP A 90 12.19 -3.44 -0.46
N GLY A 91 12.58 -2.81 0.64
CA GLY A 91 13.74 -1.92 0.67
C GLY A 91 13.57 -0.76 -0.31
N SER A 92 14.48 -0.64 -1.27
CA SER A 92 14.45 0.38 -2.34
C SER A 92 13.73 -0.06 -3.62
N LYS A 93 13.16 -1.27 -3.64
CA LYS A 93 12.48 -1.83 -4.83
C LYS A 93 10.97 -1.77 -4.66
N GLY A 94 10.29 -1.26 -5.69
CA GLY A 94 8.84 -1.34 -5.83
C GLY A 94 8.45 -2.38 -6.86
N TYR A 95 7.48 -3.23 -6.53
CA TYR A 95 6.93 -4.27 -7.38
C TYR A 95 5.48 -3.89 -7.73
N TYR A 96 5.28 -3.39 -8.93
CA TYR A 96 3.95 -3.03 -9.43
C TYR A 96 3.21 -4.28 -9.94
N THR A 97 1.94 -4.42 -9.58
CA THR A 97 1.04 -5.43 -10.11
C THR A 97 -0.22 -4.74 -10.63
N PRO A 98 -0.49 -4.79 -11.96
CA PRO A 98 -1.70 -4.21 -12.52
C PRO A 98 -2.93 -5.04 -12.12
N GLU A 99 -4.02 -4.36 -11.78
CA GLU A 99 -5.33 -4.96 -11.47
C GLU A 99 -6.33 -4.76 -12.63
N ILE A 100 -6.01 -3.87 -13.56
CA ILE A 100 -6.78 -3.67 -14.79
C ILE A 100 -6.06 -4.27 -16.00
N THR A 101 -6.83 -4.64 -17.02
CA THR A 101 -6.32 -5.20 -18.28
C THR A 101 -6.29 -4.20 -19.43
N ASP A 102 -7.11 -3.14 -19.38
CA ASP A 102 -7.23 -2.14 -20.43
C ASP A 102 -6.86 -0.75 -19.91
N GLU A 103 -5.78 -0.17 -20.42
CA GLU A 103 -5.36 1.19 -20.05
C GLU A 103 -6.39 2.26 -20.45
N ALA A 104 -7.31 1.96 -21.37
CA ALA A 104 -8.39 2.87 -21.72
C ALA A 104 -9.29 3.22 -20.52
N ASP A 105 -9.37 2.35 -19.51
CA ASP A 105 -10.10 2.63 -18.27
C ASP A 105 -9.45 3.75 -17.44
N ILE A 106 -8.10 3.80 -17.40
CA ILE A 106 -7.33 4.89 -16.79
C ILE A 106 -7.51 6.16 -17.63
N TRP A 107 -7.32 6.03 -18.93
CA TRP A 107 -7.24 7.16 -19.86
C TRP A 107 -8.58 7.51 -20.51
N HIS A 108 -9.70 7.17 -19.88
CA HIS A 108 -11.04 7.41 -20.44
C HIS A 108 -11.28 8.91 -20.72
N ALA A 109 -10.73 9.80 -19.89
CA ALA A 109 -10.78 11.25 -20.08
C ALA A 109 -9.97 11.74 -21.30
N TRP A 110 -9.11 10.88 -21.86
CA TRP A 110 -8.24 11.13 -23.01
C TRP A 110 -8.63 10.26 -24.21
N GLY A 111 -9.90 9.90 -24.32
CA GLY A 111 -10.41 9.04 -25.41
C GLY A 111 -9.85 7.62 -25.37
N GLY A 112 -9.49 7.13 -24.18
CA GLY A 112 -8.90 5.80 -23.97
C GLY A 112 -7.42 5.72 -24.36
N LYS A 113 -6.77 6.83 -24.70
CA LYS A 113 -5.36 6.86 -25.11
C LYS A 113 -4.50 7.51 -24.05
N LYS A 114 -3.44 6.82 -23.66
CA LYS A 114 -2.42 7.36 -22.75
C LYS A 114 -1.85 8.67 -23.31
N PRO A 115 -1.93 9.79 -22.56
CA PRO A 115 -1.33 11.04 -22.99
C PRO A 115 0.19 10.92 -23.00
N LEU A 116 0.83 11.76 -23.82
CA LEU A 116 2.29 11.84 -23.83
C LEU A 116 2.77 12.36 -22.46
N ALA A 117 3.81 11.72 -21.92
CA ALA A 117 4.46 12.17 -20.68
C ALA A 117 5.10 13.56 -20.83
N VAL A 118 5.46 13.93 -22.06
CA VAL A 118 5.98 15.25 -22.42
C VAL A 118 5.10 15.82 -23.54
N PRO A 119 4.61 17.07 -23.41
CA PRO A 119 3.84 17.71 -24.48
C PRO A 119 4.60 17.72 -25.81
N VAL A 120 3.88 17.70 -26.93
CA VAL A 120 4.48 17.68 -28.29
C VAL A 120 5.48 18.82 -28.50
N CYS A 121 5.18 20.01 -27.95
CA CYS A 121 6.03 21.19 -28.05
C CYS A 121 6.95 21.38 -26.82
N GLY A 122 7.14 20.35 -26.00
CA GLY A 122 7.84 20.43 -24.72
C GLY A 122 7.06 21.22 -23.68
N PHE A 123 7.54 21.22 -22.43
CA PHE A 123 6.89 21.94 -21.33
C PHE A 123 6.93 23.47 -21.50
N LEU A 124 7.89 23.99 -22.26
CA LEU A 124 8.04 25.42 -22.56
C LEU A 124 7.37 25.85 -23.87
N GLY A 125 6.79 24.91 -24.63
CA GLY A 125 6.13 25.21 -25.91
C GLY A 125 7.09 25.56 -27.07
N ASN A 126 8.40 25.42 -26.89
CA ASN A 126 9.42 25.82 -27.88
C ASN A 126 10.17 24.64 -28.53
N GLN A 127 9.81 23.40 -28.20
CA GLN A 127 10.39 22.23 -28.85
C GLN A 127 9.64 21.93 -30.15
N LYS A 128 10.37 21.58 -31.21
CA LYS A 128 9.74 21.07 -32.43
C LYS A 128 9.23 19.65 -32.21
N PRO A 129 8.11 19.25 -32.84
CA PRO A 129 7.65 17.87 -32.82
C PRO A 129 8.78 16.94 -33.27
N ARG A 130 9.03 15.84 -32.55
CA ARG A 130 9.98 14.84 -33.03
C ARG A 130 9.35 14.08 -34.21
N GLY A 131 9.87 14.27 -35.42
CA GLY A 131 9.45 13.50 -36.61
C GLY A 131 9.00 14.31 -37.83
N THR A 132 9.32 15.60 -37.93
CA THR A 132 9.25 16.39 -39.16
C THR A 132 10.63 16.77 -39.65
#